data_AF-A0A087SZM4-F1
#
_entry.id   AF-A0A087SZM4-F1
#
_cell.length_a   1.000
_cell.length_b   1.000
_cell.length_c   1.000
_cell.angle_alpha   90.00
_cell.angle_beta   90.00
_cell.angle_gamma   90.00
#
_symmetry.space_group_name_H-M   'P 1'
#
loop_
_entity.id
_entity.type
_entity.pdbx_description
1 polymer ?
#
loop_
_entity_poly.entity_id
_entity_poly.type
_entity_poly.pdbx_seq_one_letter_code
_entity_poly.pdbx_strand_id
1 'polypeptide(L)'
;MTQLFTECPWKNIVIESIRWKYPSSDIENLRYSVFRDLWEKEYYITGGSKFGGDFLAYEGDPLKYHALYIVICITSTTEFQATDIVIYGRLGHQVKKTVVLASLDEAGKVVYISLNWASEIACVDFTKYAATPKYIVSSR
;
A
#
# COMPACT_ATOMS: atom_id res chain seq x y z
N MET A 1 -4.49 25.13 -43.09
CA MET A 1 -3.11 24.99 -42.58
C MET A 1 -3.13 25.45 -41.13
N THR A 2 -3.16 24.52 -40.18
CA THR A 2 -3.21 24.84 -38.74
C THR A 2 -1.81 25.24 -38.27
N GLN A 3 -1.73 26.39 -37.61
CA GLN A 3 -0.49 26.93 -37.07
C GLN A 3 -0.02 26.02 -35.92
N LEU A 4 1.12 25.35 -36.08
CA LEU A 4 1.75 24.59 -35.00
C LEU A 4 2.61 25.55 -34.18
N PHE A 5 2.40 25.58 -32.86
CA PHE A 5 3.22 26.35 -31.92
C PHE A 5 4.63 25.74 -31.87
N THR A 6 5.55 26.28 -32.68
CA THR A 6 6.97 25.88 -32.71
C THR A 6 7.78 26.43 -31.54
N GLU A 7 7.16 27.23 -30.66
CA GLU A 7 7.81 27.75 -29.46
C GLU A 7 7.14 27.20 -28.20
N CYS A 8 7.97 26.75 -27.26
CA CYS A 8 7.53 26.38 -25.93
C CYS A 8 6.89 27.60 -25.24
N PRO A 9 5.61 27.53 -24.83
CA PRO A 9 4.93 28.65 -24.14
C PRO A 9 5.60 29.07 -22.82
N TRP A 10 6.49 28.23 -22.31
CA TRP A 10 7.14 28.32 -21.01
C TRP A 10 8.50 29.05 -21.03
N LYS A 11 8.89 29.68 -22.16
CA LYS A 11 10.20 30.35 -22.34
C LYS A 11 10.50 31.47 -21.34
N ASN A 12 9.47 32.17 -20.84
CA ASN A 12 9.62 33.34 -19.96
C ASN A 12 9.03 33.10 -18.56
N ILE A 13 9.12 31.87 -18.05
CA ILE A 13 8.65 31.56 -16.71
C ILE A 13 9.81 31.74 -15.73
N VAL A 14 9.60 32.61 -14.75
CA VAL A 14 10.45 32.67 -13.56
C VAL A 14 10.17 31.42 -12.75
N ILE A 15 11.11 30.46 -12.78
CA ILE A 15 11.01 29.25 -11.97
C ILE A 15 11.40 29.63 -10.54
N GLU A 16 10.41 29.84 -9.68
CA GLU A 16 10.66 29.95 -8.25
C GLU A 16 11.07 28.58 -7.69
N SER A 17 12.19 28.53 -6.97
CA SER A 17 12.63 27.30 -6.31
C SER A 17 11.72 27.02 -5.11
N ILE A 18 10.73 26.16 -5.29
CA ILE A 18 9.90 25.67 -4.19
C ILE A 18 10.71 24.62 -3.42
N ARG A 19 10.88 24.81 -2.11
CA ARG A 19 11.44 23.77 -1.24
C ARG A 19 10.39 22.70 -1.03
N TRP A 20 10.63 21.50 -1.54
CA TRP A 20 9.77 20.34 -1.32
C TRP A 20 9.64 20.07 0.18
N LYS A 21 8.42 20.16 0.73
CA LYS A 21 8.16 20.04 2.17
C LYS A 21 7.68 18.65 2.60
N TYR A 22 7.54 17.71 1.67
CA TYR A 22 7.06 16.37 1.98
C TYR A 22 8.22 15.44 2.34
N PRO A 23 8.05 14.53 3.33
CA PRO A 23 6.89 14.37 4.21
C PRO A 23 6.84 15.40 5.34
N SER A 24 5.64 15.85 5.71
CA SER A 24 5.42 16.90 6.72
C SER A 24 4.54 16.47 7.90
N SER A 25 3.66 15.49 7.70
CA SER A 25 2.75 14.95 8.72
C SER A 25 3.09 13.49 9.07
N ASP A 26 2.58 13.00 10.20
CA ASP A 26 2.84 11.63 10.69
C ASP A 26 2.36 10.57 9.70
N ILE A 27 1.21 10.78 9.07
CA ILE A 27 0.68 9.87 8.03
C ILE A 27 1.56 9.87 6.78
N GLU A 28 2.15 11.01 6.41
CA GLU A 28 3.07 11.09 5.27
C GLU A 28 4.41 10.42 5.59
N ASN A 29 4.91 10.59 6.80
CA ASN A 29 6.10 9.89 7.30
C ASN A 29 5.89 8.37 7.29
N LEU A 30 4.71 7.90 7.73
CA LEU A 30 4.33 6.50 7.66
C LEU A 30 4.28 6.00 6.21
N ARG A 31 3.56 6.70 5.33
CA ARG A 31 3.45 6.33 3.90
C ARG A 31 4.82 6.25 3.23
N TYR A 32 5.70 7.21 3.50
CA TYR A 32 7.07 7.19 3.00
C TYR A 32 7.86 5.99 3.54
N SER A 33 7.75 5.70 4.84
CA SER A 33 8.44 4.56 5.46
C SER A 33 7.97 3.22 4.90
N VAL A 34 6.65 3.06 4.70
CA VAL A 34 6.03 1.88 4.09
C VAL A 34 6.45 1.74 2.62
N PHE A 35 6.43 2.82 1.85
CA PHE A 35 6.89 2.83 0.47
C PHE A 35 8.35 2.39 0.37
N ARG A 36 9.23 2.98 1.19
CA ARG A 36 10.65 2.66 1.22
C ARG A 36 10.88 1.18 1.58
N ASP A 37 10.22 0.68 2.62
CA ASP A 37 10.37 -0.72 3.06
C ASP A 37 9.90 -1.71 1.98
N LEU A 38 8.76 -1.45 1.32
CA LEU A 38 8.29 -2.29 0.20
C LEU A 38 9.25 -2.22 -1.00
N TRP A 39 9.80 -1.04 -1.29
CA TRP A 39 10.74 -0.85 -2.40
C TRP A 39 12.06 -1.58 -2.15
N GLU A 40 12.60 -1.50 -0.94
CA GLU A 40 13.80 -2.22 -0.51
C GLU A 40 13.59 -3.75 -0.50
N LYS A 41 12.34 -4.20 -0.36
CA LYS A 41 11.93 -5.61 -0.49
C LYS A 41 11.66 -6.05 -1.93
N GLU A 42 12.01 -5.22 -2.92
CA GLU A 42 11.89 -5.49 -4.36
C GLU A 42 10.45 -5.63 -4.88
N TYR A 43 9.46 -5.06 -4.16
CA TYR A 43 8.11 -4.93 -4.71
C TYR A 43 8.04 -3.77 -5.70
N TYR A 44 7.26 -3.96 -6.76
CA TYR A 44 6.80 -2.83 -7.56
C TYR A 44 5.60 -2.20 -6.88
N ILE A 45 5.53 -0.86 -6.89
CA ILE A 45 4.53 -0.10 -6.14
C ILE A 45 3.84 0.90 -7.06
N THR A 46 2.51 0.95 -7.01
CA THR A 46 1.70 1.99 -7.66
C THR A 46 0.67 2.58 -6.69
N GLY A 47 -0.04 3.62 -7.10
CA GLY A 47 -1.08 4.24 -6.27
C GLY A 47 -2.27 3.32 -6.03
N GLY A 48 -2.73 3.23 -4.78
CA GLY A 48 -3.84 2.37 -4.33
C GLY A 48 -5.21 3.03 -4.31
N SER A 49 -5.32 4.33 -4.61
CA SER A 49 -6.53 5.13 -4.36
C SER A 49 -7.79 4.57 -5.03
N LYS A 50 -7.67 4.00 -6.23
CA LYS A 50 -8.77 3.34 -6.96
C LYS A 50 -9.37 2.14 -6.21
N PHE A 51 -8.59 1.49 -5.34
CA PHE A 51 -8.95 0.29 -4.60
C PHE A 51 -9.17 0.55 -3.11
N GLY A 52 -9.19 1.82 -2.69
CA GLY A 52 -9.39 2.20 -1.29
C GLY A 52 -8.16 1.98 -0.40
N GLY A 53 -6.96 1.89 -0.97
CA GLY A 53 -5.70 1.86 -0.23
C GLY A 53 -4.75 2.98 -0.61
N ASP A 54 -3.61 3.07 0.08
CA ASP A 54 -2.56 4.03 -0.24
C ASP A 54 -1.71 3.51 -1.41
N PHE A 55 -1.38 2.22 -1.39
CA PHE A 55 -0.52 1.59 -2.40
C PHE A 55 -1.09 0.27 -2.91
N LEU A 56 -0.66 -0.08 -4.13
CA LEU A 56 -0.72 -1.44 -4.64
C LEU A 56 0.70 -1.99 -4.70
N ALA A 57 0.89 -3.20 -4.18
CA ALA A 57 2.18 -3.89 -4.26
C ALA A 57 2.09 -5.13 -5.17
N TYR A 58 3.13 -5.32 -5.97
CA TYR A 58 3.24 -6.34 -7.01
C TYR A 58 4.56 -7.08 -6.82
N GLU A 59 4.54 -8.40 -6.98
CA GLU A 59 5.76 -9.24 -7.00
C GLU A 59 6.62 -9.03 -8.26
N GLY A 60 6.12 -8.31 -9.26
CA GLY A 60 6.83 -8.05 -10.51
C GLY A 60 6.29 -6.82 -11.24
N ASP A 61 6.81 -6.57 -12.45
CA ASP A 61 6.46 -5.42 -13.27
C ASP A 61 4.93 -5.22 -13.39
N PRO A 62 4.37 -4.07 -12.98
CA PRO A 62 2.94 -3.79 -13.05
C PRO A 62 2.32 -3.90 -14.44
N LEU A 63 3.14 -3.86 -15.51
CA LEU A 63 2.69 -4.10 -16.89
C LEU A 63 2.38 -5.57 -17.18
N LYS A 64 2.96 -6.49 -16.41
CA LYS A 64 2.85 -7.95 -16.60
C LYS A 64 2.12 -8.66 -15.47
N TYR A 65 2.18 -8.10 -14.26
CA TYR A 65 1.64 -8.71 -13.04
C TYR A 65 0.45 -7.90 -12.49
N HIS A 66 -0.51 -8.59 -11.90
CA HIS A 66 -1.57 -7.94 -11.13
C HIS A 66 -1.09 -7.67 -9.70
N ALA A 67 -1.54 -6.56 -9.12
CA ALA A 67 -1.27 -6.26 -7.72
C ALA A 67 -1.80 -7.39 -6.84
N LEU A 68 -0.97 -7.87 -5.91
CA LEU A 68 -1.33 -8.89 -4.93
C LEU A 68 -1.94 -8.25 -3.69
N TYR A 69 -1.39 -7.10 -3.29
CA TYR A 69 -1.74 -6.42 -2.06
C TYR A 69 -2.35 -5.05 -2.31
N ILE A 70 -3.38 -4.73 -1.53
CA ILE A 70 -3.84 -3.36 -1.30
C ILE A 70 -3.28 -2.96 0.06
N VAL A 71 -2.37 -2.00 0.09
CA VAL A 71 -1.69 -1.56 1.32
C VAL A 71 -2.37 -0.31 1.86
N ILE A 72 -2.77 -0.35 3.12
CA ILE A 72 -3.42 0.74 3.85
C ILE A 72 -2.52 1.14 5.03
N CYS A 73 -2.08 2.38 5.06
CA CYS A 73 -1.22 2.93 6.10
C CYS A 73 -2.08 3.44 7.26
N ILE A 74 -1.87 2.88 8.45
CA ILE A 74 -2.62 3.21 9.67
C ILE A 74 -1.62 3.68 10.73
N THR A 75 -1.82 4.90 11.26
CA THR A 75 -1.00 5.41 12.36
C THR A 75 -1.40 4.73 13.66
N SER A 76 -0.47 4.68 14.63
CA SER A 76 -0.76 4.18 15.99
C SER A 76 -1.86 4.96 16.71
N THR A 77 -2.09 6.21 16.30
CA THR A 77 -3.14 7.10 16.81
C THR A 77 -4.49 6.90 16.14
N THR A 78 -4.57 6.12 15.06
CA THR A 78 -5.82 5.90 14.35
C THR A 78 -6.66 4.88 15.11
N GLU A 79 -7.78 5.33 15.68
CA GLU A 79 -8.81 4.44 16.20
C GLU A 79 -9.64 3.87 15.04
N PHE A 80 -9.93 2.57 15.09
CA PHE A 80 -10.80 1.91 14.11
C PHE A 80 -11.90 1.11 14.81
N GLN A 81 -13.09 1.12 14.20
CA GLN A 81 -14.24 0.33 14.62
C GLN A 81 -14.22 -1.04 13.92
N ALA A 82 -14.97 -2.00 14.46
CA ALA A 82 -15.11 -3.32 13.85
C ALA A 82 -15.66 -3.24 12.41
N THR A 83 -16.46 -2.21 12.12
CA THR A 83 -16.98 -1.93 10.77
C THR A 83 -15.89 -1.63 9.76
N ASP A 84 -14.78 -1.00 10.16
CA ASP A 84 -13.68 -0.66 9.26
C ASP A 84 -12.98 -1.93 8.77
N ILE A 85 -12.81 -2.91 9.66
CA ILE A 85 -12.26 -4.23 9.32
C ILE A 85 -13.16 -4.93 8.28
N VAL A 86 -14.49 -4.86 8.45
CA VAL A 86 -15.44 -5.42 7.48
C VAL A 86 -15.35 -4.70 6.13
N ILE A 87 -15.20 -3.37 6.13
CA ILE A 87 -15.03 -2.57 4.91
C ILE A 87 -13.74 -2.97 4.19
N TYR A 88 -12.61 -3.04 4.90
CA TYR A 88 -11.32 -3.45 4.34
C TYR A 88 -11.37 -4.88 3.78
N GLY A 89 -11.94 -5.83 4.54
CA GLY A 89 -12.12 -7.20 4.07
C GLY A 89 -12.96 -7.27 2.78
N ARG A 90 -14.06 -6.51 2.71
CA ARG A 90 -14.92 -6.42 1.52
C ARG A 90 -14.17 -5.84 0.32
N LEU A 91 -13.38 -4.78 0.52
CA LEU A 91 -12.60 -4.13 -0.54
C LEU A 91 -11.66 -5.11 -1.23
N GLY A 92 -10.84 -5.83 -0.46
CA GLY A 92 -9.91 -6.82 -1.01
C GLY A 92 -10.61 -8.00 -1.69
N HIS A 93 -11.65 -8.53 -1.04
CA HIS A 93 -12.37 -9.69 -1.55
C HIS A 93 -12.99 -9.44 -2.94
N GLN A 94 -13.61 -8.28 -3.15
CA GLN A 94 -14.26 -7.94 -4.43
C GLN A 94 -13.30 -7.94 -5.62
N VAL A 95 -12.06 -7.50 -5.40
CA VAL A 95 -11.04 -7.40 -6.47
C VAL A 95 -10.00 -8.52 -6.42
N LYS A 96 -10.22 -9.54 -5.58
CA LYS A 96 -9.33 -10.69 -5.36
C LYS A 96 -7.90 -10.26 -5.01
N LYS A 97 -7.76 -9.32 -4.07
CA LYS A 97 -6.48 -8.85 -3.53
C LYS A 97 -6.48 -9.00 -2.02
N THR A 98 -5.32 -9.29 -1.44
CA THR A 98 -5.16 -9.30 0.01
C THR A 98 -5.03 -7.87 0.50
N VAL A 99 -5.85 -7.46 1.46
CA VAL A 99 -5.66 -6.15 2.11
C VAL A 99 -4.60 -6.30 3.18
N VAL A 100 -3.66 -5.37 3.21
CA VAL A 100 -2.57 -5.34 4.19
C VAL A 100 -2.61 -4.00 4.91
N LEU A 101 -2.74 -4.05 6.23
CA LEU A 101 -2.61 -2.90 7.09
C LEU A 101 -1.12 -2.73 7.45
N ALA A 102 -0.59 -1.53 7.24
CA ALA A 102 0.80 -1.19 7.49
C ALA A 102 0.88 -0.08 8.56
N SER A 103 1.68 -0.32 9.59
CA SER A 103 1.91 0.63 10.69
C SER A 103 3.38 0.65 11.09
N LEU A 104 3.77 1.60 11.93
CA LEU A 104 5.08 1.60 12.58
C LEU A 104 4.96 0.98 13.97
N ASP A 105 5.92 0.12 14.30
CA ASP A 105 6.16 -0.36 15.67
C ASP A 105 6.78 0.74 16.54
N GLU A 106 6.84 0.52 17.86
CA GLU A 106 7.50 1.43 18.82
C GLU A 106 8.97 1.72 18.45
N ALA A 107 9.64 0.76 17.81
CA ALA A 107 11.00 0.89 17.31
C ALA A 107 11.12 1.63 15.94
N GLY A 108 10.02 2.10 15.36
CA GLY A 108 9.99 2.77 14.05
C GLY A 108 10.14 1.82 12.85
N LYS A 109 9.97 0.51 13.06
CA LYS A 109 9.99 -0.50 11.99
C LYS A 109 8.60 -0.69 11.40
N VAL A 110 8.51 -0.90 10.09
CA VAL A 110 7.22 -1.18 9.44
C VAL A 110 6.75 -2.59 9.76
N VAL A 111 5.50 -2.69 10.25
CA VAL A 111 4.79 -3.94 10.55
C VAL A 111 3.59 -4.06 9.63
N TYR A 112 3.31 -5.29 9.19
CA TYR A 112 2.26 -5.59 8.24
C TYR A 112 1.31 -6.64 8.82
N ILE A 113 0.01 -6.38 8.70
CA ILE A 113 -1.07 -7.31 9.09
C ILE A 113 -1.96 -7.54 7.87
N SER A 114 -2.06 -8.78 7.40
CA SER A 114 -2.95 -9.14 6.30
C SER A 114 -4.37 -9.44 6.78
N LEU A 115 -5.38 -8.89 6.11
CA LEU A 115 -6.78 -9.22 6.29
C LEU A 115 -7.24 -10.14 5.16
N ASN A 116 -7.71 -11.33 5.53
CA ASN A 116 -8.35 -12.27 4.62
C ASN A 116 -9.76 -12.60 5.10
N TRP A 117 -10.73 -12.58 4.19
CA TRP A 117 -12.09 -13.01 4.50
C TRP A 117 -12.13 -14.54 4.58
N ALA A 118 -12.37 -15.07 5.78
CA ALA A 118 -12.57 -16.50 5.97
C ALA A 118 -13.98 -16.87 5.49
N SER A 119 -14.08 -17.61 4.38
CA SER A 119 -15.35 -18.21 3.94
C SER A 119 -15.67 -19.52 4.67
N GLU A 120 -14.71 -20.11 5.40
CA GLU A 120 -14.88 -21.31 6.20
C GLU A 120 -14.36 -21.08 7.62
N ILE A 121 -15.20 -21.38 8.63
CA ILE A 121 -14.82 -21.35 10.05
C ILE A 121 -14.16 -22.70 10.36
N ALA A 122 -12.83 -22.77 10.23
CA ALA A 122 -12.06 -23.80 10.92
C ALA A 122 -11.59 -23.23 12.26
N CYS A 123 -11.70 -24.02 13.33
CA CYS A 123 -11.10 -23.68 14.62
C CYS A 123 -9.57 -23.53 14.41
N VAL A 124 -9.05 -22.31 14.45
CA VAL A 124 -7.62 -22.03 14.26
C VAL A 124 -6.95 -21.93 15.63
N ASP A 125 -6.11 -22.90 15.96
CA ASP A 125 -5.24 -22.85 17.14
C ASP A 125 -4.18 -21.75 16.95
N PHE A 126 -4.22 -20.73 17.82
CA PHE A 126 -3.35 -19.55 17.74
C PHE A 126 -1.88 -19.80 18.14
N THR A 127 -1.51 -21.01 18.58
CA THR A 127 -0.15 -21.34 19.04
C THR A 127 0.83 -21.71 17.93
N LYS A 128 0.43 -21.74 16.65
CA LYS A 128 1.31 -22.20 15.54
C LYS A 128 1.87 -21.10 14.61
N TYR A 129 1.50 -19.83 14.76
CA TYR A 129 1.88 -18.77 13.81
C TYR A 129 3.12 -17.94 14.17
N ALA A 130 3.83 -18.26 15.26
CA ALA A 130 4.99 -17.49 15.69
C ALA A 130 6.27 -17.70 14.84
N ALA A 131 6.28 -18.62 13.87
CA ALA A 131 7.47 -18.87 13.07
C ALA A 131 7.15 -19.48 11.70
N THR A 132 6.75 -18.67 10.72
CA THR A 132 6.96 -19.03 9.31
C THR A 132 7.38 -17.80 8.49
N PRO A 133 8.64 -17.71 8.05
CA PRO A 133 9.04 -16.79 7.00
C PRO A 133 8.49 -17.28 5.65
N LYS A 134 8.21 -16.32 4.75
CA LYS A 134 8.01 -16.44 3.29
C LYS A 134 7.80 -17.87 2.78
N TYR A 135 6.58 -18.26 2.40
CA TYR A 135 6.24 -19.09 1.23
C TYR A 135 4.74 -19.40 1.32
N ILE A 136 3.93 -18.76 0.48
CA ILE A 136 2.59 -19.24 0.17
C ILE A 136 2.79 -20.50 -0.69
N VAL A 137 2.49 -21.67 -0.13
CA VAL A 137 2.24 -22.87 -0.94
C VAL A 137 0.74 -23.10 -0.92
N SER A 138 0.13 -22.76 -2.06
CA SER A 138 -1.13 -23.35 -2.50
C SER A 138 -0.97 -24.86 -2.56
N SER A 139 -1.87 -25.62 -1.92
CA SER A 139 -2.05 -27.02 -2.24
C SER A 139 -3.53 -27.36 -2.33
N ARG A 140 -3.99 -27.43 -3.60
CA ARG A 140 -5.14 -28.15 -4.15
C ARG A 140 -6.53 -27.85 -3.59
#